data_AF-A0A7C8BQI4-F1
#
_entry.id   AF-A0A7C8BQI4-F1
#
_cell.length_a   1.000
_cell.length_b   1.000
_cell.length_c   1.000
_cell.angle_alpha   90.00
_cell.angle_beta   90.00
_cell.angle_gamma   90.00
#
_symmetry.space_group_name_H-M   'P 1'
#
loop_
_entity.id
_entity.type
_entity.pdbx_description
1 polymer ?
#
loop_
_entity_poly.entity_id
_entity_poly.type
_entity_poly.pdbx_seq_one_letter_code
_entity_poly.pdbx_strand_id
1 'polypeptide(L)' 'MVFSSTVFLFAFFPLFLAAYFAMPWRPVRNVTLLAFSLVFYAWGEPVYVWLMVGSILVNWALALGIGKFAHGGG' A
#
# COMPACT_ATOMS: atom_id res chain seq x y z
N MET A 1 -5.56 11.00 6.68
CA MET A 1 -6.71 11.81 6.23
C MET A 1 -7.97 11.13 6.72
N VAL A 2 -9.05 11.86 7.00
CA VAL A 2 -10.37 11.25 7.26
C VAL A 2 -11.08 11.07 5.92
N PHE A 3 -11.85 9.99 5.77
CA PHE A 3 -12.63 9.73 4.53
C PHE A 3 -13.61 10.85 4.19
N SER A 4 -14.13 11.57 5.18
CA SER A 4 -15.05 12.71 5.01
C SER A 4 -14.35 14.05 4.71
N SER A 5 -13.02 14.07 4.59
CA SER A 5 -12.27 15.28 4.31
C SER A 5 -12.51 15.79 2.88
N THR A 6 -12.71 17.10 2.73
CA THR A 6 -12.78 17.77 1.42
C THR A 6 -11.50 17.53 0.60
N VAL A 7 -10.33 17.46 1.25
CA VAL A 7 -9.05 17.16 0.58
C VAL A 7 -9.04 15.73 0.05
N PHE A 8 -9.64 14.79 0.78
CA PHE A 8 -9.74 13.41 0.31
C PHE A 8 -10.64 13.32 -0.94
N LEU A 9 -11.84 13.88 -0.86
CA LEU A 9 -12.84 13.78 -1.93
C LEU A 9 -12.44 14.52 -3.21
N PHE A 10 -11.86 15.71 -3.10
CA PHE A 10 -11.60 16.59 -4.26
C PHE A 10 -10.15 16.62 -4.74
N ALA A 11 -9.18 16.20 -3.93
CA ALA A 11 -7.79 16.13 -4.36
C ALA A 11 -7.28 14.68 -4.42
N PHE A 12 -7.32 13.96 -3.30
CA PHE A 12 -6.73 12.63 -3.21
C PHE A 12 -7.43 11.59 -4.08
N PHE A 13 -8.76 11.52 -4.02
CA PHE A 13 -9.57 10.55 -4.74
C PHE A 13 -9.50 10.71 -6.27
N PRO A 14 -9.68 11.91 -6.86
CA PRO A 14 -9.51 12.08 -8.30
C PRO A 14 -8.08 11.86 -8.76
N LEU A 15 -7.06 12.25 -7.98
CA LEU A 15 -5.66 11.96 -8.28
C LEU A 15 -5.38 10.46 -8.28
N PHE A 16 -5.90 9.74 -7.28
CA PHE A 16 -5.79 8.29 -7.16
C PHE A 16 -6.43 7.59 -8.36
N LEU A 17 -7.67 7.94 -8.72
CA LEU A 17 -8.35 7.37 -9.87
C LEU A 17 -7.61 7.69 -11.17
N ALA A 18 -7.16 8.93 -11.35
CA ALA A 18 -6.39 9.33 -12.52
C ALA A 18 -5.11 8.49 -12.66
N ALA A 19 -4.32 8.34 -11.58
CA ALA A 19 -3.14 7.48 -11.59
C ALA A 19 -3.50 6.02 -11.87
N TYR A 20 -4.53 5.48 -11.21
CA TYR A 20 -4.96 4.09 -11.34
C TYR A 20 -5.47 3.73 -12.74
N PHE A 21 -6.14 4.66 -13.43
CA PHE A 21 -6.60 4.47 -14.81
C PHE A 21 -5.52 4.79 -15.85
N ALA A 22 -4.57 5.67 -15.54
CA ALA A 22 -3.45 5.99 -16.43
C ALA A 22 -2.45 4.82 -16.57
N MET A 23 -2.39 3.90 -15.61
CA MET A 23 -1.47 2.76 -15.64
C MET A 23 -2.08 1.54 -16.34
N PRO A 24 -1.53 1.12 -17.51
CA PRO A 24 -2.07 0.00 -18.28
C PRO A 24 -1.61 -1.38 -17.76
N TRP A 25 -0.57 -1.42 -16.94
CA TRP A 25 0.07 -2.65 -16.47
C TRP A 25 -0.41 -3.05 -15.07
N ARG A 26 -0.87 -4.30 -14.94
CA ARG A 26 -1.33 -4.92 -13.68
C ARG A 26 -0.36 -4.74 -12.50
N PRO A 27 0.97 -4.99 -12.62
CA PRO A 27 1.88 -4.82 -11.49
C PRO A 27 1.99 -3.36 -11.05
N VAL A 28 2.00 -2.41 -11.99
CA VAL A 28 2.09 -0.98 -11.67
C VAL A 28 0.83 -0.50 -10.98
N ARG A 29 -0.34 -1.00 -11.37
CA ARG A 29 -1.61 -0.75 -10.65
C ARG A 29 -1.54 -1.18 -9.18
N ASN A 30 -0.99 -2.35 -8.89
CA ASN A 30 -0.84 -2.82 -7.51
C ASN A 30 0.12 -1.93 -6.71
N VAL A 31 1.22 -1.48 -7.31
CA VAL A 31 2.16 -0.54 -6.66
C VAL A 31 1.46 0.80 -6.40
N THR A 32 0.70 1.32 -7.36
CA THR A 32 -0.06 2.56 -7.19
C THR A 32 -1.10 2.44 -6.08
N LEU A 33 -1.85 1.33 -6.03
CA LEU A 33 -2.78 1.04 -4.93
C LEU A 33 -2.05 1.08 -3.57
N LEU A 34 -0.93 0.38 -3.46
CA LEU A 34 -0.16 0.29 -2.22
C LEU A 34 0.40 1.66 -1.80
N ALA A 35 1.01 2.40 -2.74
CA ALA A 35 1.58 3.71 -2.48
C ALA A 35 0.52 4.72 -2.03
N PHE A 36 -0.62 4.83 -2.74
CA PHE A 36 -1.69 5.74 -2.33
C PHE A 36 -2.30 5.34 -0.98
N SER A 37 -2.48 4.04 -0.71
CA SER A 37 -2.93 3.54 0.59
C SER A 37 -2.01 3.98 1.72
N LEU A 38 -0.70 3.91 1.49
CA LEU A 38 0.32 4.37 2.43
C LEU A 38 0.24 5.88 2.67
N VAL A 39 0.14 6.67 1.61
CA VAL A 39 0.03 8.15 1.68
C VAL A 39 -1.23 8.57 2.43
N PHE A 40 -2.36 7.90 2.19
CA PHE A 40 -3.60 8.15 2.92
C PHE A 40 -3.45 7.93 4.43
N TYR A 41 -2.74 6.86 4.80
CA TYR A 41 -2.42 6.52 6.19
C TYR A 41 -1.42 7.52 6.81
N ALA A 42 -0.39 7.93 6.05
CA ALA A 42 0.65 8.88 6.48
C ALA A 42 0.13 10.24 6.90
N TRP A 43 -0.98 10.67 6.32
CA TRP A 43 -1.49 12.01 6.51
C TRP A 43 -2.11 12.25 7.90
N GLY A 44 -2.48 11.19 8.61
CA GLY A 44 -2.88 11.31 10.02
C GLY A 44 -1.65 11.46 10.90
N GLU A 45 -0.76 10.48 10.83
CA GLU A 45 0.47 10.45 11.63
C GLU A 45 1.61 9.78 10.83
N PRO A 46 2.58 10.56 10.31
CA PRO A 46 3.60 10.05 9.40
C PRO A 46 4.61 9.11 10.08
N VAL A 47 4.72 9.15 11.41
CA VAL A 47 5.66 8.32 12.18
C VAL A 47 5.27 6.84 12.13
N TYR A 48 3.97 6.53 12.31
CA TYR A 48 3.49 5.14 12.32
C TYR A 48 3.51 4.48 10.94
N VAL A 49 3.61 5.25 9.86
CA VAL A 49 3.79 4.69 8.52
C VAL A 49 5.11 3.95 8.39
N TRP A 50 6.20 4.45 8.98
CA TRP A 50 7.48 3.75 8.93
C TRP A 50 7.42 2.40 9.66
N LEU A 51 6.72 2.35 10.80
CA LEU A 51 6.42 1.10 11.51
C LEU A 51 5.54 0.16 10.68
N MET A 52 4.51 0.69 10.03
CA MET A 52 3.61 -0.10 9.17
C MET A 52 4.36 -0.70 7.98
N VAL A 53 5.18 0.10 7.28
CA VAL A 53 6.03 -0.36 6.17
C VAL A 53 7.01 -1.41 6.65
N GLY A 54 7.67 -1.17 7.79
CA GLY A 54 8.56 -2.15 8.41
C GLY A 54 7.84 -3.46 8.71
N SER A 55 6.64 -3.40 9.29
CA SER A 55 5.81 -4.58 9.58
C SER A 55 5.40 -5.34 8.30
N ILE A 56 5.01 -4.63 7.24
CA ILE A 56 4.68 -5.25 5.95
C ILE A 56 5.89 -5.99 5.38
N LEU A 57 7.08 -5.37 5.38
CA LEU A 57 8.30 -5.98 4.86
C LEU A 57 8.73 -7.19 5.70
N VAL A 58 8.68 -7.08 7.03
CA VAL A 58 9.02 -8.19 7.93
C VAL A 58 8.04 -9.34 7.75
N ASN A 59 6.73 -9.08 7.72
CA ASN A 59 5.73 -10.13 7.47
C ASN A 59 5.92 -10.77 6.10
N TRP A 60 6.23 -9.99 5.07
CA TRP A 60 6.49 -10.51 3.74
C TRP A 60 7.75 -11.40 3.71
N ALA A 61 8.83 -10.99 4.37
CA ALA A 61 10.05 -11.79 4.49
C ALA A 61 9.82 -13.09 5.29
N LEU A 62 9.08 -13.03 6.39
CA LEU A 62 8.69 -14.20 7.19
C LEU A 62 7.80 -15.15 6.37
N ALA A 63 6.82 -14.63 5.64
CA ALA A 63 5.94 -15.42 4.77
C ALA A 63 6.71 -16.12 3.64
N LEU A 64 7.71 -15.45 3.05
CA LEU A 64 8.61 -16.08 2.07
C LEU A 64 9.44 -17.21 2.70
N GLY A 65 9.94 -16.99 3.92
CA GLY A 65 10.65 -18.02 4.69
C GLY A 65 9.77 -19.23 4.95
N ILE A 66 8.56 -19.02 5.47
CA ILE A 66 7.58 -20.08 5.74
C ILE A 66 7.18 -20.80 4.45
N GLY A 67 6.91 -20.08 3.37
CA GLY A 67 6.57 -20.69 2.07
C GLY A 67 7.67 -21.61 1.54
N LYS A 68 8.94 -21.23 1.76
CA LYS A 68 10.11 -22.03 1.39
C LYS A 68 10.25 -23.29 2.26
N PHE A 69 9.88 -23.23 3.55
CA PHE A 69 9.82 -24.40 4.43
C PHE A 69 8.62 -25.30 4.13
N ALA A 70 7.45 -24.73 3.81
CA ALA A 70 6.22 -25.46 3.53
C ALA A 70 6.26 -26.22 2.18
N HIS A 71 6.97 -25.70 1.17
CA HIS A 71 7.22 -26.42 -0.10
C HIS A 71 8.42 -27.38 -0.05
N GLY A 72 9.19 -27.39 1.05
CA GLY A 72 10.34 -28.29 1.25
C GLY A 72 10.05 -29.54 2.07
N GLY A 73 8.83 -29.70 2.59
CA GLY A 73 8.38 -30.90 3.30
C GLY A 73 7.72 -31.88 2.33
N GLY A 74 8.54 -32.59 1.56
CA GLY A 74 8.19 -33.89 0.97
C GLY A 74 8.55 -35.01 1.95
#